data_AF-A0A415SZG2-F1
#
_entry.id   AF-A0A415SZG2-F1
#
_cell.length_a   1.000
_cell.length_b   1.000
_cell.length_c   1.000
_cell.angle_alpha   90.00
_cell.angle_beta   90.00
_cell.angle_gamma   90.00
#
_symmetry.space_group_name_H-M   'P 1'
#
loop_
_entity.id
_entity.type
_entity.pdbx_description
1 polymer ?
#
loop_
_entity_poly.entity_id
_entity_poly.type
_entity_poly.pdbx_seq_one_letter_code
_entity_poly.pdbx_strand_id
1 'polypeptide(L)'
;MELFVNTQRTTDKEKERLFFAGVLFLLGKAYSDAYSCFDRIQEEHFAVMYNKALCCFMVKWYDECYRLLCEAERLLHGMDIACETQLPEAFLRYDYDEDFPFYPIPQGIPVFGAYKQLLRLKAETAFRLHLYSEVKAISARLGGKYKHIEKLINFKNNNNDL
;
A
#
# COMPACT_ATOMS: atom_id res chain seq x y z
N MET A 1 1.67 -40.92 14.26
CA MET A 1 1.17 -40.31 13.01
C MET A 1 1.91 -38.99 12.89
N GLU A 2 3.06 -38.99 12.23
CA GLU A 2 3.86 -37.78 12.01
C GLU A 2 3.23 -37.00 10.85
N LEU A 3 2.65 -35.84 11.17
CA LEU A 3 2.27 -34.87 10.15
C LEU A 3 3.58 -34.26 9.62
N PHE A 4 4.04 -34.75 8.48
CA PHE A 4 5.06 -34.07 7.68
C PHE A 4 4.50 -32.71 7.25
N VAL A 5 4.78 -31.67 8.05
CA VAL A 5 4.68 -30.29 7.59
C VAL A 5 5.83 -30.11 6.60
N ASN A 6 5.55 -30.38 5.33
CA ASN A 6 6.46 -30.07 4.24
C ASN A 6 6.47 -28.54 4.07
N THR A 7 7.28 -27.85 4.89
CA THR A 7 7.66 -26.47 4.66
C THR A 7 8.60 -26.44 3.46
N GLN A 8 8.01 -26.61 2.28
CA GLN A 8 8.71 -26.51 1.02
C GLN A 8 9.12 -25.04 0.88
N ARG A 9 10.41 -24.78 1.14
CA ARG A 9 11.01 -23.46 1.00
C ARG A 9 10.86 -23.07 -0.47
N THR A 10 10.01 -22.08 -0.75
CA THR A 10 9.82 -21.55 -2.10
C THR A 10 11.16 -21.02 -2.61
N THR A 11 11.56 -21.47 -3.80
CA THR A 11 12.77 -20.99 -4.46
C THR A 11 12.61 -19.51 -4.83
N ASP A 12 13.70 -18.76 -4.98
CA ASP A 12 13.62 -17.34 -5.33
C ASP A 12 12.90 -17.11 -6.67
N LYS A 13 13.09 -18.04 -7.63
CA LYS A 13 12.38 -18.04 -8.91
C LYS A 13 10.87 -18.28 -8.76
N GLU A 14 10.45 -19.09 -7.80
CA GLU A 14 9.02 -19.29 -7.51
C GLU A 14 8.42 -18.07 -6.82
N LYS A 15 9.16 -17.42 -5.91
CA LYS A 15 8.74 -16.16 -5.29
C LYS A 15 8.52 -15.06 -6.32
N GLU A 16 9.45 -14.89 -7.26
CA GLU A 16 9.33 -13.93 -8.36
C GLU A 16 8.07 -14.21 -9.21
N ARG A 17 7.84 -15.49 -9.57
CA ARG A 17 6.65 -15.90 -10.32
C ARG A 17 5.35 -15.63 -9.56
N LEU A 18 5.32 -15.96 -8.27
CA LEU A 18 4.17 -15.67 -7.40
C LEU A 18 3.93 -14.16 -7.29
N PHE A 19 4.99 -13.38 -7.11
CA PHE A 19 4.88 -11.92 -7.01
C PHE A 19 4.29 -11.33 -8.30
N PHE A 20 4.85 -11.72 -9.45
CA PHE A 20 4.37 -11.25 -10.75
C PHE A 20 2.93 -11.66 -11.02
N ALA A 21 2.58 -12.93 -10.75
CA ALA A 21 1.20 -13.40 -10.86
C ALA A 21 0.25 -12.62 -9.95
N GLY A 22 0.65 -12.35 -8.70
CA GLY A 22 -0.12 -11.55 -7.75
C GLY A 22 -0.39 -10.13 -8.26
N VAL A 23 0.61 -9.47 -8.85
CA VAL A 23 0.45 -8.15 -9.47
C VAL A 23 -0.53 -8.19 -10.64
N LEU A 24 -0.41 -9.19 -11.52
CA LEU A 24 -1.33 -9.37 -12.65
C LEU A 24 -2.77 -9.61 -12.18
N PHE A 25 -2.97 -10.45 -11.17
CA PHE A 25 -4.30 -10.69 -10.59
C PHE A 25 -4.89 -9.43 -9.96
N LEU A 26 -4.09 -8.64 -9.24
CA LEU A 26 -4.52 -7.34 -8.70
C LEU A 26 -5.00 -6.38 -9.80
N LEU A 27 -4.22 -6.24 -10.88
CA LEU A 27 -4.59 -5.42 -12.05
C LEU A 27 -5.86 -5.97 -12.73
N GLY A 28 -6.01 -7.29 -12.78
CA GLY A 28 -7.20 -7.99 -13.27
C GLY A 28 -8.38 -8.00 -12.29
N LYS A 29 -8.27 -7.35 -11.11
CA LYS A 29 -9.29 -7.30 -10.05
C LYS A 29 -9.63 -8.66 -9.42
N ALA A 30 -8.78 -9.68 -9.60
CA ALA A 30 -8.89 -10.98 -8.98
C ALA A 30 -8.23 -10.96 -7.58
N TYR A 31 -8.81 -10.19 -6.65
CA TYR A 31 -8.18 -9.85 -5.37
C TYR A 31 -7.87 -11.07 -4.48
N SER A 32 -8.72 -12.10 -4.50
CA SER A 32 -8.52 -13.33 -3.73
C SER A 32 -7.32 -14.14 -4.23
N ASP A 33 -7.18 -14.28 -5.55
CA ASP A 33 -6.06 -14.99 -6.18
C ASP A 33 -4.77 -14.20 -5.99
N ALA A 34 -4.84 -12.88 -6.12
CA ALA A 34 -3.71 -12.00 -5.86
C ALA A 34 -3.19 -12.14 -4.41
N TYR A 35 -4.09 -12.05 -3.42
CA TYR A 35 -3.74 -12.23 -2.01
C TYR A 35 -3.09 -13.60 -1.79
N SER A 36 -3.68 -14.66 -2.35
CA SER A 36 -3.16 -16.04 -2.24
C SER A 36 -1.76 -16.18 -2.83
N CYS A 37 -1.44 -15.47 -3.91
CA CYS A 37 -0.09 -15.42 -4.47
C CYS A 37 0.90 -14.78 -3.50
N PHE A 38 0.57 -13.61 -2.95
CA PHE A 38 1.46 -12.90 -2.03
C PHE A 38 1.61 -13.60 -0.67
N ASP A 39 0.56 -14.25 -0.17
CA ASP A 39 0.58 -14.96 1.12
C ASP A 39 1.52 -16.18 1.11
N ARG A 40 1.78 -16.76 -0.07
CA ARG A 40 2.77 -17.84 -0.26
C ARG A 40 4.22 -17.35 -0.29
N ILE A 41 4.45 -16.05 -0.36
CA ILE A 41 5.79 -15.45 -0.32
C ILE A 41 6.14 -15.20 1.16
N GLN A 42 7.02 -16.02 1.71
CA GLN A 42 7.46 -15.92 3.12
C GLN A 42 8.43 -14.76 3.41
N GLU A 43 8.72 -13.93 2.41
CA GLU A 43 9.67 -12.83 2.53
C GLU A 43 9.02 -11.59 3.14
N GLU A 44 9.66 -11.04 4.17
CA GLU A 44 9.29 -9.76 4.76
C GLU A 44 9.80 -8.60 3.89
N HIS A 45 9.13 -8.39 2.76
CA HIS A 45 9.41 -7.28 1.85
C HIS A 45 8.25 -6.29 1.79
N PHE A 46 8.53 -4.98 1.84
CA PHE A 46 7.49 -3.94 1.90
C PHE A 46 6.48 -4.04 0.74
N ALA A 47 6.95 -4.40 -0.46
CA ALA A 47 6.09 -4.55 -1.64
C ALA A 47 5.10 -5.70 -1.50
N VAL A 48 5.50 -6.82 -0.87
CA VAL A 48 4.61 -7.96 -0.61
C VAL A 48 3.54 -7.53 0.40
N MET A 49 3.94 -6.91 1.50
CA MET A 49 3.03 -6.42 2.53
C MET A 49 2.03 -5.39 1.99
N TYR A 50 2.51 -4.40 1.23
CA TYR A 50 1.65 -3.40 0.59
C TYR A 50 0.67 -4.05 -0.39
N ASN A 51 1.12 -4.97 -1.25
CA ASN A 51 0.24 -5.59 -2.24
C ASN A 51 -0.83 -6.50 -1.58
N LYS A 52 -0.50 -7.19 -0.47
CA LYS A 52 -1.50 -7.86 0.37
C LYS A 52 -2.50 -6.85 0.95
N ALA A 53 -2.01 -5.74 1.49
CA ALA A 53 -2.86 -4.69 2.03
C ALA A 53 -3.82 -4.10 0.98
N LEU A 54 -3.34 -3.89 -0.25
CA LEU A 54 -4.18 -3.44 -1.35
C LEU A 54 -5.28 -4.46 -1.66
N CYS A 55 -4.98 -5.76 -1.68
CA CYS A 55 -6.01 -6.79 -1.81
C CYS A 55 -7.07 -6.67 -0.70
N CYS A 56 -6.64 -6.53 0.56
CA CYS A 56 -7.54 -6.35 1.71
C CYS A 56 -8.40 -5.10 1.58
N PHE A 57 -7.82 -3.97 1.14
CA PHE A 57 -8.55 -2.73 0.90
C PHE A 57 -9.67 -2.91 -0.12
N MET A 58 -9.37 -3.57 -1.25
CA MET A 58 -10.34 -3.78 -2.33
C MET A 58 -11.53 -4.66 -1.91
N VAL A 59 -11.34 -5.57 -0.96
CA VAL A 59 -12.41 -6.40 -0.38
C VAL A 59 -12.99 -5.83 0.93
N LYS A 60 -12.64 -4.59 1.30
CA LYS A 60 -13.11 -3.86 2.49
C LYS A 60 -12.71 -4.48 3.84
N TRP A 61 -11.62 -5.25 3.87
CA TRP A 61 -11.04 -5.77 5.10
C TRP A 61 -10.05 -4.76 5.68
N TYR A 62 -10.58 -3.66 6.23
CA TYR A 62 -9.79 -2.48 6.57
C TYR A 62 -8.82 -2.68 7.75
N ASP A 63 -9.18 -3.48 8.76
CA ASP A 63 -8.30 -3.76 9.90
C ASP A 63 -7.00 -4.46 9.47
N GLU A 64 -7.14 -5.50 8.64
CA GLU A 64 -5.99 -6.26 8.12
C GLU A 64 -5.19 -5.42 7.11
N CYS A 65 -5.88 -4.63 6.28
CA CYS A 65 -5.23 -3.66 5.42
C CYS A 65 -4.34 -2.70 6.21
N TYR A 66 -4.87 -2.08 7.28
CA TYR A 66 -4.12 -1.14 8.10
C TYR A 66 -2.93 -1.81 8.79
N ARG A 67 -3.12 -3.01 9.35
CA ARG A 67 -2.05 -3.79 9.97
C ARG A 67 -0.90 -4.06 9.00
N LEU A 68 -1.21 -4.51 7.78
CA LEU A 68 -0.22 -4.79 6.74
C LEU A 68 0.48 -3.50 6.24
N LEU A 69 -0.23 -2.38 6.19
CA LEU A 69 0.38 -1.08 5.83
C LEU A 69 1.36 -0.57 6.89
N CYS A 70 1.05 -0.73 8.18
CA CYS A 70 1.99 -0.44 9.26
C CYS A 70 3.26 -1.30 9.15
N GLU A 71 3.11 -2.57 8.79
CA GLU A 71 4.25 -3.47 8.60
C GLU A 71 5.08 -3.09 7.37
N ALA A 72 4.43 -2.80 6.24
CA ALA A 72 5.10 -2.31 5.04
C ALA A 72 5.85 -1.00 5.30
N GLU A 73 5.28 -0.10 6.09
CA GLU A 73 5.90 1.16 6.48
C GLU A 73 7.12 0.95 7.38
N ARG A 74 7.03 0.02 8.35
CA ARG A 74 8.15 -0.38 9.20
C ARG A 74 9.32 -0.91 8.37
N LEU A 75 9.06 -1.70 7.33
CA LEU A 75 10.07 -2.24 6.42
C LEU A 75 10.71 -1.18 5.52
N LEU A 76 10.00 -0.08 5.23
CA LEU A 76 10.55 1.08 4.51
C LEU A 76 11.33 2.02 5.44
N HIS A 77 11.12 1.94 6.76
CA HIS A 77 11.79 2.80 7.73
C HIS A 77 13.30 2.58 7.71
N GLY A 78 14.08 3.63 7.49
CA GLY A 78 15.54 3.58 7.39
C GLY A 78 16.08 3.36 5.97
N MET A 79 15.23 3.16 4.97
CA MET A 79 15.64 3.29 3.57
C MET A 79 15.82 4.76 3.20
N ASP A 80 16.65 5.05 2.20
CA ASP A 80 16.87 6.41 1.70
C ASP A 80 15.64 6.91 0.92
N ILE A 81 14.63 7.33 1.67
CA ILE A 81 13.39 7.95 1.18
C ILE A 81 13.70 9.38 0.67
N ALA A 82 14.86 9.96 1.01
CA ALA A 82 15.23 11.32 0.62
C ALA A 82 15.61 11.43 -0.86
N CYS A 83 15.79 10.31 -1.57
CA CYS A 83 15.93 10.30 -3.03
C CYS A 83 14.57 10.54 -3.70
N GLU A 84 14.06 11.76 -3.57
CA GLU A 84 12.96 12.26 -4.40
C GLU A 84 13.50 12.35 -5.83
N THR A 85 13.17 11.35 -6.66
CA THR A 85 13.40 11.47 -8.10
C THR A 85 12.55 12.63 -8.56
N GLN A 86 13.17 13.75 -8.94
CA GLN A 86 12.46 14.93 -9.41
C GLN A 86 11.79 14.61 -10.73
N LEU A 87 10.54 14.13 -10.65
CA LEU A 87 9.67 14.03 -11.80
C LEU A 87 9.39 15.44 -12.32
N PRO A 88 9.25 15.62 -13.65
CA PRO A 88 8.79 16.88 -14.21
C PRO A 88 7.47 17.32 -13.56
N GLU A 89 7.30 18.63 -13.38
CA GLU A 89 6.14 19.25 -12.72
C GLU A 89 4.79 18.74 -13.26
N ALA A 90 4.69 18.44 -14.55
CA ALA A 90 3.48 17.89 -15.15
C ALA A 90 3.06 16.54 -14.54
N PHE A 91 4.03 15.65 -14.27
CA PHE A 91 3.76 14.37 -13.61
C PHE A 91 3.46 14.52 -12.13
N LEU A 92 4.07 15.51 -11.46
CA LEU A 92 3.75 15.82 -10.06
C LEU A 92 2.31 16.29 -9.92
N ARG A 93 1.87 17.23 -10.77
CA ARG A 93 0.48 17.73 -10.78
C ARG A 93 -0.51 16.61 -11.05
N TYR A 94 -0.21 15.75 -12.02
CA TYR A 94 -1.00 14.55 -12.28
C TYR A 94 -1.13 13.70 -11.01
N ASP A 95 -0.01 13.36 -10.36
CA ASP A 95 0.00 12.53 -9.15
C ASP A 95 -0.77 13.15 -7.97
N TYR A 96 -0.69 14.46 -7.80
CA TYR A 96 -1.40 15.20 -6.73
C TYR A 96 -2.91 15.29 -6.94
N ASP A 97 -3.34 15.33 -8.20
CA ASP A 97 -4.74 15.55 -8.58
C ASP A 97 -5.56 14.26 -8.70
N GLU A 98 -4.91 13.11 -8.78
CA GLU A 98 -5.57 11.81 -8.88
C GLU A 98 -6.40 11.46 -7.62
N ASP A 99 -7.68 11.14 -7.86
CA ASP A 99 -8.69 10.86 -6.82
C ASP A 99 -8.65 9.40 -6.33
N PHE A 100 -8.28 8.45 -7.19
CA PHE A 100 -8.21 7.03 -6.80
C PHE A 100 -6.94 6.33 -7.35
N PRO A 101 -5.79 6.56 -6.71
CA PRO A 101 -4.50 6.26 -7.29
C PRO A 101 -3.91 4.94 -6.77
N PHE A 102 -4.72 3.96 -6.36
CA PHE A 102 -4.19 2.74 -5.75
C PHE A 102 -3.83 1.70 -6.79
N TYR A 103 -2.52 1.49 -7.00
CA TYR A 103 -1.98 0.47 -7.88
C TYR A 103 -1.01 -0.46 -7.13
N PRO A 104 -0.79 -1.69 -7.63
CA PRO A 104 0.18 -2.61 -7.06
C PRO A 104 1.59 -2.06 -7.18
N ILE A 105 2.41 -2.24 -6.14
CA ILE A 105 3.82 -1.91 -6.20
C ILE A 105 4.55 -3.04 -6.93
N PRO A 106 5.21 -2.77 -8.08
CA PRO A 106 6.06 -3.76 -8.74
C PRO A 106 7.40 -3.90 -8.02
N GLN A 107 8.10 -5.02 -8.26
CA GLN A 107 9.51 -5.14 -7.88
C GLN A 107 10.34 -4.08 -8.62
N GLY A 108 11.29 -3.47 -7.92
CA GLY A 108 12.21 -2.48 -8.50
C GLY A 108 11.66 -1.05 -8.62
N ILE A 109 10.46 -0.75 -8.08
CA ILE A 109 10.00 0.64 -7.98
C ILE A 109 10.99 1.47 -7.14
N PRO A 110 11.23 2.76 -7.46
CA PRO A 110 11.95 3.65 -6.54
C PRO A 110 11.28 3.68 -5.17
N VAL A 111 12.08 3.56 -4.11
CA VAL A 111 11.62 3.49 -2.71
C VAL A 111 10.71 4.66 -2.34
N PHE A 112 11.06 5.87 -2.78
CA PHE A 112 10.21 7.05 -2.57
C PHE A 112 8.82 6.90 -3.22
N GLY A 113 8.76 6.34 -4.44
CA GLY A 113 7.51 6.03 -5.12
C GLY A 113 6.65 5.05 -4.32
N ALA A 114 7.25 3.97 -3.81
CA ALA A 114 6.58 3.01 -2.93
C ALA A 114 6.06 3.66 -1.65
N TYR A 115 6.87 4.49 -1.00
CA TYR A 115 6.52 5.15 0.25
C TYR A 115 5.32 6.09 0.10
N LYS A 116 5.31 6.94 -0.95
CA LYS A 116 4.16 7.80 -1.26
C LYS A 116 2.90 6.97 -1.49
N GLN A 117 3.03 5.90 -2.26
CA GLN A 117 1.91 5.04 -2.63
C GLN A 117 1.32 4.32 -1.40
N LEU A 118 2.19 3.83 -0.50
CA LEU A 118 1.81 3.27 0.79
C LEU A 118 1.02 4.28 1.62
N LEU A 119 1.55 5.51 1.76
CA LEU A 119 0.94 6.52 2.62
C LEU A 119 -0.46 6.92 2.15
N ARG A 120 -0.66 7.04 0.84
CA ARG A 120 -1.97 7.34 0.25
C ARG A 120 -3.01 6.28 0.60
N LEU A 121 -2.66 5.00 0.44
CA LEU A 121 -3.56 3.89 0.79
C LEU A 121 -3.80 3.83 2.30
N LYS A 122 -2.77 4.11 3.11
CA LYS A 122 -2.88 4.16 4.57
C LYS A 122 -3.80 5.28 5.03
N ALA A 123 -3.76 6.47 4.41
CA ALA A 123 -4.66 7.57 4.73
C ALA A 123 -6.13 7.21 4.46
N GLU A 124 -6.44 6.63 3.30
CA GLU A 124 -7.80 6.18 2.97
C GLU A 124 -8.26 5.09 3.94
N THR A 125 -7.42 4.09 4.22
CA THR A 125 -7.74 3.01 5.16
C THR A 125 -7.95 3.54 6.58
N ALA A 126 -7.08 4.42 7.05
CA ALA A 126 -7.20 5.08 8.36
C ALA A 126 -8.50 5.88 8.46
N PHE A 127 -8.90 6.58 7.38
CA PHE A 127 -10.18 7.28 7.34
C PHE A 127 -11.37 6.33 7.47
N ARG A 128 -11.35 5.17 6.78
CA ARG A 128 -12.40 4.13 6.90
C ARG A 128 -12.48 3.54 8.31
N LEU A 129 -11.37 3.53 9.03
CA LEU A 129 -11.27 3.10 10.43
C LEU A 129 -11.46 4.23 11.45
N HIS A 130 -11.85 5.44 11.00
CA HIS A 130 -12.04 6.62 11.86
C HIS A 130 -10.78 7.12 12.60
N LEU A 131 -9.59 6.75 12.11
CA LEU A 131 -8.29 7.15 12.66
C LEU A 131 -7.85 8.53 12.11
N TYR A 132 -8.63 9.57 12.39
CA TYR A 132 -8.44 10.88 11.75
C TYR A 132 -7.12 11.59 12.08
N SER A 133 -6.55 11.34 13.26
CA SER A 133 -5.21 11.85 13.62
C SER A 133 -4.14 11.30 12.68
N GLU A 134 -4.24 10.01 12.32
CA GLU A 134 -3.34 9.35 11.39
C GLU A 134 -3.44 9.98 9.99
N VAL A 135 -4.67 10.23 9.50
CA VAL A 135 -4.89 10.90 8.20
C VAL A 135 -4.19 12.27 8.15
N LYS A 136 -4.32 13.07 9.21
CA LYS A 136 -3.65 14.38 9.32
C LYS A 136 -2.12 14.25 9.37
N ALA A 137 -1.61 13.27 10.13
CA ALA A 137 -0.18 13.01 10.22
C ALA A 137 0.41 12.59 8.86
N ILE A 138 -0.32 11.77 8.10
CA ILE A 138 0.07 11.35 6.76
C ILE A 138 0.05 12.54 5.78
N SER A 139 -1.00 13.36 5.79
CA SER A 139 -1.05 14.59 4.96
C SER A 139 0.17 15.48 5.22
N ALA A 140 0.51 15.74 6.49
CA ALA A 140 1.67 16.53 6.85
C ALA A 140 2.99 15.93 6.30
N ARG A 141 3.15 14.61 6.38
CA ARG A 141 4.32 13.89 5.83
C ARG A 141 4.42 13.97 4.31
N LEU A 142 3.29 14.09 3.62
CA LEU A 142 3.20 14.27 2.17
C LEU A 142 3.15 15.76 1.76
N GLY A 143 3.29 16.67 2.71
CA GLY A 143 3.30 18.13 2.49
C GLY A 143 1.94 18.72 2.09
N GLY A 144 0.82 18.05 2.36
CA GLY A 144 -0.53 18.55 2.07
C GLY A 144 -0.84 18.71 0.58
N LYS A 145 -0.11 18.00 -0.30
CA LYS A 145 -0.20 18.17 -1.76
C LYS A 145 -1.28 17.31 -2.42
N TYR A 146 -1.68 16.21 -1.80
CA TYR A 146 -2.54 15.21 -2.42
C TYR A 146 -4.03 15.50 -2.21
N LYS A 147 -4.73 15.90 -3.28
CA LYS A 147 -6.14 16.34 -3.21
C LYS A 147 -7.07 15.32 -2.57
N HIS A 148 -6.89 14.02 -2.86
CA HIS A 148 -7.74 12.97 -2.28
C HIS A 148 -7.63 12.91 -0.74
N ILE A 149 -6.43 13.08 -0.16
CA ILE A 149 -6.23 13.07 1.30
C ILE A 149 -6.84 14.32 1.93
N GLU A 150 -6.64 15.49 1.30
CA GLU A 150 -7.21 16.75 1.79
C GLU A 150 -8.75 16.73 1.77
N LYS A 151 -9.36 16.05 0.78
CA LYS A 151 -10.81 15.80 0.75
C LYS A 151 -11.28 14.99 1.97
N LEU A 152 -10.52 13.97 2.40
CA LEU A 152 -10.85 13.18 3.60
C LEU A 152 -10.85 14.03 4.86
N ILE A 153 -9.84 14.90 5.01
CA ILE A 153 -9.71 15.82 6.15
C ILE A 153 -10.89 16.80 6.17
N ASN A 154 -11.21 17.41 5.03
CA ASN A 154 -12.30 18.38 4.92
C ASN A 154 -13.67 17.74 5.13
N PHE A 155 -13.89 16.52 4.63
CA PHE A 155 -15.13 15.78 4.85
C PHE A 155 -15.40 15.58 6.34
N LYS A 156 -14.37 15.29 7.15
CA LYS A 156 -14.55 15.15 8.60
C LYS A 156 -14.86 16.49 9.27
N ASN A 157 -14.18 17.57 8.90
CA ASN A 157 -14.43 18.89 9.49
C ASN A 157 -15.90 19.31 9.31
N ASN A 158 -16.44 19.16 8.10
CA ASN A 158 -17.84 19.51 7.81
C ASN A 158 -18.87 18.63 8.57
N ASN A 159 -18.50 17.40 8.97
CA ASN A 159 -19.36 16.50 9.74
C ASN A 159 -19.17 16.62 11.26
N ASN A 160 -18.21 17.43 11.72
CA ASN A 160 -18.04 17.75 13.15
C ASN A 160 -18.81 19.02 13.56
N ASP A 161 -19.25 19.81 12.58
CA ASP A 161 -19.95 21.08 12.77
C ASP A 161 -21.49 20.93 12.74
N LEU A 162 -22.01 19.70 12.87
CA LEU A 162 -23.45 19.37 12.89
C LEU A 162 -23.86 18.68 14.19
#